data_AF-A0A8K0RAA7-F1
#
_entry.id   AF-A0A8K0RAA7-F1
#
_cell.length_a   1.000
_cell.length_b   1.000
_cell.length_c   1.000
_cell.angle_alpha   90.00
_cell.angle_beta   90.00
_cell.angle_gamma   90.00
#
_symmetry.space_group_name_H-M   'P 1'
#
loop_
_entity.id
_entity.type
_entity.pdbx_description
1 polymer ?
#
loop_
_entity_poly.entity_id
_entity_poly.type
_entity_poly.pdbx_seq_one_letter_code
_entity_poly.pdbx_strand_id
1 'polypeptide(L)'
;MSAVVIPWALTNGSLETPIVKSRITEQCLKAERYNMIEDFWADLLQADAILQQCRNRLNDTCNSQYYFREPKVASRFIDACPFLGDGVCMNNTMTLELTHEDIGAYDAGVNSPILTKMNHRIRCAPLRLHNFYLFRTNLTSNITPDGDHPPIITLPDGRRIAILGAYITVKPKEQTSGGYGMDLRTLNGPNEMSKENSGRLLAERSTLSDITVLPRLLTDFDTRELLPELRLPDALPFLVVYRAGARAFPWPVDDPFFSAHNMKKGSNQTRYADHEATALGCAEQFQFCRREQQHCTPWGRGSSMIYRLLNISATSSTPNDDEKSEAITLFRMLPAAFSVYDYLTWHIGMPAATSGAYTLISTYLGSPNTWALQVETWFTKAILNAILHMRLGVEAPLDSDSGRYPREWKKKSALCGRILFRHSAYMNIDWLGALCTISSLLITCVGSYFLDSLWKTPERVALGIKRLMLRLRPFRSLRSSKSGVGGLVTGGNDINMYDIGAEVADDPVNPEHEDIDAVIPGFVRASTF
;
A
#
# COMPACT_ATOMS: atom_id res chain seq x y z
N MET A 1 38.84 23.12 12.63
CA MET A 1 37.75 22.27 12.09
C MET A 1 36.76 22.06 13.21
N SER A 2 35.69 22.85 13.24
CA SER A 2 34.61 22.67 14.22
C SER A 2 33.76 21.51 13.71
N ALA A 3 33.99 20.30 14.25
CA ALA A 3 33.07 19.20 14.04
C ALA A 3 31.70 19.68 14.52
N VAL A 4 30.72 19.74 13.61
CA VAL A 4 29.33 20.01 13.99
C VAL A 4 28.90 18.79 14.80
N VAL A 5 28.96 18.92 16.13
CA VAL A 5 28.38 17.93 17.03
C VAL A 5 26.89 18.03 16.81
N ILE A 6 26.34 17.17 15.95
CA ILE A 6 24.91 16.90 15.97
C ILE A 6 24.69 16.29 17.34
N PRO A 7 23.96 16.98 18.25
CA PRO A 7 23.84 16.49 19.60
C PRO A 7 23.08 15.17 19.57
N TRP A 8 23.72 14.18 20.16
CA TRP A 8 23.21 12.83 20.43
C TRP A 8 21.76 12.79 20.96
N ALA A 9 21.32 13.87 21.60
CA ALA A 9 19.96 14.03 22.09
C ALA A 9 18.91 14.05 20.97
N LEU A 10 19.22 14.57 19.77
CA LEU A 10 18.30 14.56 18.63
C LEU A 10 18.14 13.18 17.98
N THR A 11 19.07 12.27 18.23
CA THR A 11 19.15 10.97 17.57
C THR A 11 18.81 9.81 18.51
N ASN A 12 18.33 10.09 19.74
CA ASN A 12 18.16 9.09 20.80
C ASN A 12 19.41 8.21 21.00
N GLY A 13 20.60 8.79 20.84
CA GLY A 13 21.87 8.08 20.99
C GLY A 13 22.30 7.21 19.80
N SER A 14 21.60 7.26 18.67
CA SER A 14 22.12 6.71 17.40
C SER A 14 23.08 7.71 16.74
N LEU A 15 24.18 7.23 16.16
CA LEU A 15 25.05 8.05 15.30
C LEU A 15 24.46 8.27 13.90
N GLU A 16 23.38 7.57 13.57
CA GLU A 16 22.68 7.68 12.30
C GLU A 16 21.76 8.90 12.26
N THR A 17 21.25 9.25 11.07
CA THR A 17 20.38 10.41 10.86
C THR A 17 19.26 10.48 11.90
N PRO A 18 19.00 11.64 12.52
CA PRO A 18 18.02 11.77 13.60
C PRO A 18 16.66 11.26 13.15
N ILE A 19 16.19 10.21 13.80
CA ILE A 19 14.83 9.72 13.61
C ILE A 19 13.90 10.72 14.28
N VAL A 20 13.47 11.68 13.48
CA VAL A 20 12.36 12.56 13.80
C VAL A 20 11.13 11.73 14.14
N LYS A 21 10.61 11.93 15.36
CA LYS A 21 9.37 11.31 15.82
C LYS A 21 8.20 12.28 15.79
N SER A 22 7.02 11.80 15.43
CA SER A 22 5.78 12.59 15.54
C SER A 22 5.20 12.46 16.96
N ARG A 23 5.02 13.61 17.62
CA ARG A 23 4.43 13.73 18.97
C ARG A 23 2.98 13.24 19.02
N ILE A 24 2.24 13.42 17.93
CA ILE A 24 0.80 13.07 17.86
C ILE A 24 0.60 11.55 17.83
N THR A 25 1.59 10.84 17.30
CA THR A 25 1.57 9.38 17.20
C THR A 25 2.38 8.73 18.32
N GLU A 26 2.70 9.41 19.43
CA GLU A 26 3.43 8.79 20.56
C GLU A 26 2.58 7.74 21.27
N GLN A 27 1.28 8.01 21.44
CA GLN A 27 0.29 7.01 21.77
C GLN A 27 -0.26 6.53 20.44
N CYS A 28 0.25 5.39 19.96
CA CYS A 28 -0.30 4.78 18.75
C CYS A 28 -1.82 4.76 18.90
N LEU A 29 -2.53 5.31 17.93
CA LEU A 29 -3.98 5.17 17.92
C LEU A 29 -4.22 3.67 17.98
N LYS A 30 -4.80 3.20 19.10
CA LYS A 30 -5.33 1.85 19.17
C LYS A 30 -6.41 1.82 18.11
N ALA A 31 -6.07 1.39 16.92
CA ALA A 31 -7.04 1.14 15.88
C ALA A 31 -7.83 -0.07 16.37
N GLU A 32 -8.88 0.19 17.15
CA GLU A 32 -9.92 -0.80 17.30
C GLU A 32 -10.38 -1.13 15.89
N ARG A 33 -10.26 -2.41 15.53
CA ARG A 33 -10.43 -2.96 14.17
C ARG A 33 -11.70 -2.48 13.46
N TYR A 34 -12.71 -2.02 14.22
CA TYR A 34 -13.98 -1.50 13.72
C TYR A 34 -13.90 -0.08 13.15
N ASN A 35 -13.09 0.83 13.71
CA ASN A 35 -12.94 2.19 13.16
C ASN A 35 -12.03 2.22 11.92
N MET A 36 -11.15 1.22 11.77
CA MET A 36 -10.23 1.11 10.64
C MET A 36 -10.94 1.11 9.29
N ILE A 37 -12.12 0.51 9.19
CA ILE A 37 -12.87 0.46 7.92
C ILE A 37 -13.39 1.86 7.58
N GLU A 38 -14.00 2.58 8.53
CA GLU A 38 -14.52 3.94 8.31
C GLU A 38 -13.40 4.92 7.95
N ASP A 39 -12.28 4.89 8.66
CA ASP A 39 -11.12 5.72 8.38
C ASP A 39 -10.54 5.41 7.00
N PHE A 40 -10.49 4.12 6.64
CA PHE A 40 -10.05 3.68 5.32
C PHE A 40 -10.98 4.20 4.21
N TRP A 41 -12.31 4.18 4.40
CA TRP A 41 -13.26 4.80 3.47
C TRP A 41 -13.09 6.32 3.37
N ALA A 42 -12.81 6.99 4.49
CA ALA A 42 -12.57 8.42 4.52
C ALA A 42 -11.31 8.79 3.71
N ASP A 43 -10.23 8.04 3.85
CA ASP A 43 -8.99 8.21 3.07
C ASP A 43 -9.23 8.00 1.58
N LEU A 44 -10.00 6.97 1.22
CA LEU A 44 -10.37 6.67 -0.16
C LEU A 44 -11.14 7.84 -0.80
N LEU A 45 -12.14 8.39 -0.11
CA LEU A 45 -12.88 9.56 -0.55
C LEU A 45 -12.01 10.82 -0.61
N GLN A 46 -11.08 10.96 0.32
CA GLN A 46 -10.14 12.07 0.34
C GLN A 46 -9.17 12.02 -0.86
N ALA A 47 -8.64 10.84 -1.20
CA ALA A 47 -7.78 10.66 -2.38
C ALA A 47 -8.53 11.06 -3.67
N ASP A 48 -9.80 10.68 -3.78
CA ASP A 48 -10.65 11.10 -4.90
C ASP A 48 -10.86 12.60 -4.97
N ALA A 49 -11.23 13.22 -3.85
CA ALA A 49 -11.48 14.66 -3.77
C ALA A 49 -10.23 15.48 -4.12
N ILE A 50 -9.07 15.07 -3.61
CA ILE A 50 -7.78 15.71 -3.91
C ILE A 50 -7.49 15.63 -5.41
N LEU A 51 -7.56 14.44 -6.00
CA LEU A 51 -7.20 14.29 -7.42
C LEU A 51 -8.20 15.03 -8.32
N GLN A 52 -9.48 15.01 -7.99
CA GLN A 52 -10.51 15.80 -8.69
C GLN A 52 -10.19 17.31 -8.62
N GLN A 53 -9.88 17.82 -7.42
CA GLN A 53 -9.54 19.23 -7.22
C GLN A 53 -8.32 19.63 -8.05
N CYS A 54 -7.30 18.78 -8.07
CA CYS A 54 -6.06 19.08 -8.76
C CYS A 54 -6.18 18.99 -10.29
N ARG A 55 -6.95 18.03 -10.79
CA ARG A 55 -7.20 17.89 -12.22
C ARG A 55 -8.07 19.01 -12.79
N ASN A 56 -9.05 19.49 -12.02
CA ASN A 56 -9.88 20.63 -12.41
C ASN A 56 -9.09 21.95 -12.53
N ARG A 57 -7.91 22.04 -11.92
CA ARG A 57 -7.10 23.27 -11.94
C ARG A 57 -6.14 23.37 -13.12
N LEU A 58 -6.06 22.37 -14.01
CA LEU A 58 -5.10 22.32 -15.14
C LEU A 58 -3.63 22.60 -14.75
N ASN A 59 -3.33 22.58 -13.44
CA ASN A 59 -2.02 22.91 -12.89
C ASN A 59 -1.45 21.64 -12.29
N ASP A 60 -0.44 21.08 -12.96
CA ASP A 60 0.25 19.84 -12.58
C ASP A 60 0.84 19.86 -11.15
N THR A 61 0.94 21.03 -10.53
CA THR A 61 1.55 21.23 -9.20
C THR A 61 0.61 20.98 -8.03
N CYS A 62 -0.70 20.82 -8.22
CA CYS A 62 -1.64 20.78 -7.11
C CYS A 62 -1.48 19.54 -6.20
N ASN A 63 -1.03 18.41 -6.75
CA ASN A 63 -0.79 17.20 -5.95
C ASN A 63 0.54 17.22 -5.19
N SER A 64 1.48 18.09 -5.59
CA SER A 64 2.84 18.10 -5.07
C SER A 64 2.90 18.27 -3.55
N GLN A 65 1.88 18.87 -2.93
CA GLN A 65 1.76 19.07 -1.48
C GLN A 65 1.52 17.79 -0.67
N TYR A 66 1.02 16.73 -1.29
CA TYR A 66 0.73 15.47 -0.58
C TYR A 66 1.93 14.52 -0.58
N TYR A 67 2.80 14.65 -1.57
CA TYR A 67 3.95 13.76 -1.79
C TYR A 67 5.21 14.27 -1.10
N PHE A 68 5.87 13.44 -0.29
CA PHE A 68 7.21 13.77 0.24
C PHE A 68 8.26 13.84 -0.87
N ARG A 69 8.13 12.97 -1.87
CA ARG A 69 8.84 12.99 -3.14
C ARG A 69 7.84 12.73 -4.26
N GLU A 70 7.97 13.44 -5.37
CA GLU A 70 7.13 13.21 -6.54
C GLU A 70 7.21 11.74 -7.00
N PRO A 71 6.05 11.07 -7.21
CA PRO A 71 6.02 9.70 -7.71
C PRO A 71 6.74 9.57 -9.05
N LYS A 72 7.64 8.60 -9.16
CA LYS A 72 8.36 8.30 -10.40
C LYS A 72 7.55 7.33 -11.26
N VAL A 73 6.46 7.83 -11.84
CA VAL A 73 5.57 7.02 -12.68
C VAL A 73 6.01 7.12 -14.14
N ALA A 74 6.37 5.98 -14.73
CA ALA A 74 6.55 5.84 -16.17
C ALA A 74 5.34 5.11 -16.78
N SER A 75 4.93 5.57 -17.96
CA SER A 75 3.82 5.02 -18.74
C SER A 75 4.33 4.64 -20.12
N ARG A 76 4.03 3.43 -20.57
CA ARG A 76 4.37 2.96 -21.93
C ARG A 76 3.39 1.93 -22.43
N PHE A 77 3.18 1.92 -23.74
CA PHE A 77 2.45 0.85 -24.42
C PHE A 77 3.41 -0.25 -24.85
N ILE A 78 3.01 -1.51 -24.65
CA ILE A 78 3.75 -2.71 -25.06
C ILE A 78 2.86 -3.61 -25.92
N ASP A 79 3.45 -4.23 -26.94
CA ASP A 79 2.77 -5.11 -27.89
C ASP A 79 2.72 -6.57 -27.38
N ALA A 80 2.39 -6.74 -26.09
CA ALA A 80 2.33 -8.03 -25.43
C ALA A 80 1.14 -8.09 -24.49
N CYS A 81 0.23 -9.05 -24.71
CA CYS A 81 -0.87 -9.33 -23.79
C CYS A 81 -0.29 -9.79 -22.43
N PRO A 82 -0.75 -9.25 -21.29
CA PRO A 82 -0.21 -9.62 -19.99
C PRO A 82 -0.68 -11.00 -19.51
N PHE A 83 -1.56 -11.67 -20.25
CA PHE A 83 -2.20 -12.93 -19.89
C PHE A 83 -1.73 -14.08 -20.79
N LEU A 84 -1.78 -15.30 -20.25
CA LEU A 84 -1.37 -16.53 -20.94
C LEU A 84 -2.58 -17.07 -21.71
N GLY A 85 -2.67 -16.79 -23.00
CA GLY A 85 -3.71 -17.38 -23.85
C GLY A 85 -3.92 -16.60 -25.15
N ASP A 86 -3.91 -17.32 -26.26
CA ASP A 86 -4.21 -16.74 -27.56
C ASP A 86 -5.65 -16.24 -27.59
N GLY A 87 -5.84 -14.98 -27.96
CA GLY A 87 -7.17 -14.37 -28.06
C GLY A 87 -7.81 -13.95 -26.73
N VAL A 88 -7.07 -13.91 -25.61
CA VAL A 88 -7.56 -13.33 -24.34
C VAL A 88 -7.69 -11.81 -24.46
N CYS A 89 -6.62 -11.14 -24.91
CA CYS A 89 -6.65 -9.72 -25.24
C CYS A 89 -7.36 -9.47 -26.57
N MET A 90 -7.94 -8.28 -26.74
CA MET A 90 -8.49 -7.86 -28.04
C MET A 90 -7.37 -7.77 -29.10
N ASN A 91 -7.72 -8.04 -30.36
CA ASN A 91 -6.76 -7.92 -31.46
C ASN A 91 -6.42 -6.44 -31.68
N ASN A 92 -5.17 -6.15 -32.05
CA ASN A 92 -4.67 -4.81 -32.35
C ASN A 92 -4.76 -3.80 -31.19
N THR A 93 -4.95 -4.26 -29.96
CA THR A 93 -4.89 -3.40 -28.77
C THR A 93 -3.55 -3.57 -28.07
N MET A 94 -2.88 -2.45 -27.79
CA MET A 94 -1.65 -2.44 -27.01
C MET A 94 -1.97 -2.56 -25.51
N THR A 95 -1.06 -3.18 -24.77
CA THR A 95 -1.11 -3.25 -23.31
C THR A 95 -0.48 -1.98 -22.74
N LEU A 96 -1.16 -1.33 -21.80
CA LEU A 96 -0.58 -0.23 -21.03
C LEU A 96 0.23 -0.81 -19.87
N GLU A 97 1.50 -0.43 -19.77
CA GLU A 97 2.35 -0.70 -18.61
C GLU A 97 2.62 0.61 -17.86
N LEU A 98 2.28 0.63 -16.57
CA LEU A 98 2.64 1.70 -15.65
C LEU A 98 3.61 1.16 -14.61
N THR A 99 4.68 1.89 -14.35
CA THR A 99 5.69 1.53 -13.35
C THR A 99 5.96 2.70 -12.41
N HIS A 100 5.88 2.47 -11.11
CA HIS A 100 6.35 3.37 -10.07
C HIS A 100 7.61 2.77 -9.45
N GLU A 101 8.75 3.38 -9.72
CA GLU A 101 10.04 2.86 -9.30
C GLU A 101 10.52 3.48 -7.99
N ASP A 102 11.41 2.77 -7.33
CA ASP A 102 12.34 3.35 -6.36
C ASP A 102 11.63 3.81 -5.05
N ILE A 103 10.46 3.23 -4.74
CA ILE A 103 9.56 3.58 -3.62
C ILE A 103 10.20 3.15 -2.30
N GLY A 104 10.66 4.12 -1.51
CA GLY A 104 11.18 3.90 -0.16
C GLY A 104 10.17 4.26 0.94
N ALA A 105 10.57 4.02 2.19
CA ALA A 105 9.79 4.40 3.36
C ALA A 105 9.39 5.89 3.37
N TYR A 106 10.34 6.76 3.03
CA TYR A 106 10.12 8.20 2.99
C TYR A 106 9.05 8.61 1.98
N ASP A 107 8.99 7.94 0.83
CA ASP A 107 8.01 8.22 -0.22
C ASP A 107 6.58 7.85 0.26
N ALA A 108 6.48 6.86 1.14
CA ALA A 108 5.25 6.47 1.84
C ALA A 108 4.97 7.28 3.12
N GLY A 109 5.79 8.30 3.44
CA GLY A 109 5.63 9.11 4.64
C GLY A 109 6.08 8.43 5.94
N VAL A 110 7.00 7.48 5.86
CA VAL A 110 7.58 6.79 7.02
C VAL A 110 9.05 7.15 7.17
N ASN A 111 9.42 7.63 8.35
CA ASN A 111 10.80 7.88 8.75
C ASN A 111 11.47 6.58 9.21
N SER A 112 12.05 5.86 8.25
CA SER A 112 12.72 4.59 8.48
C SER A 112 14.17 4.65 7.99
N PRO A 113 15.12 4.04 8.72
CA PRO A 113 16.50 3.89 8.23
C PRO A 113 16.61 2.86 7.10
N ILE A 114 15.56 2.09 6.80
CA ILE A 114 15.62 1.02 5.81
C ILE A 114 15.92 1.56 4.42
N LEU A 115 16.98 1.01 3.82
CA LEU A 115 17.43 1.34 2.46
C LEU A 115 16.76 0.50 1.37
N THR A 116 15.97 -0.51 1.77
CA THR A 116 15.16 -1.30 0.84
C THR A 116 14.14 -0.41 0.16
N LYS A 117 13.90 -0.68 -1.13
CA LYS A 117 12.93 0.01 -1.95
C LYS A 117 12.03 -0.99 -2.65
N MET A 118 10.86 -0.53 -3.04
CA MET A 118 9.86 -1.29 -3.80
C MET A 118 9.69 -0.65 -5.17
N ASN A 119 9.55 -1.47 -6.20
CA ASN A 119 9.02 -1.08 -7.50
C ASN A 119 7.62 -1.67 -7.60
N HIS A 120 6.69 -0.90 -8.16
CA HIS A 120 5.31 -1.31 -8.41
C HIS A 120 5.03 -1.22 -9.92
N ARG A 121 4.47 -2.28 -10.51
CA ARG A 121 4.12 -2.35 -11.91
C ARG A 121 2.69 -2.86 -12.08
N ILE A 122 1.92 -2.21 -12.95
CA ILE A 122 0.65 -2.75 -13.45
C ILE A 122 0.68 -2.81 -14.97
N ARG A 123 0.14 -3.90 -15.52
CA ARG A 123 -0.10 -4.07 -16.96
C ARG A 123 -1.57 -4.29 -17.19
N CYS A 124 -2.21 -3.46 -18.01
CA CYS A 124 -3.62 -3.59 -18.32
C CYS A 124 -3.85 -3.63 -19.83
N ALA A 125 -4.77 -4.49 -20.27
CA ALA A 125 -5.18 -4.59 -21.66
C ALA A 125 -6.70 -4.83 -21.78
N PRO A 126 -7.36 -4.31 -22.83
CA PRO A 126 -8.73 -4.67 -23.16
C PRO A 126 -8.87 -6.17 -23.44
N LEU A 127 -9.87 -6.80 -22.84
CA LEU A 127 -10.11 -8.23 -22.98
C LEU A 127 -11.30 -8.56 -23.85
N ARG A 128 -11.23 -9.75 -24.43
CA ARG A 128 -12.36 -10.42 -25.05
C ARG A 128 -13.16 -11.17 -23.99
N LEU A 129 -14.33 -10.65 -23.68
CA LEU A 129 -15.19 -11.21 -22.63
C LEU A 129 -15.75 -12.61 -22.93
N HIS A 130 -15.72 -13.08 -24.20
CA HIS A 130 -16.28 -14.38 -24.57
C HIS A 130 -15.62 -15.57 -23.87
N ASN A 131 -14.33 -15.46 -23.54
CA ASN A 131 -13.60 -16.50 -22.81
C ASN A 131 -14.03 -16.61 -21.33
N PHE A 132 -14.77 -15.62 -20.82
CA PHE A 132 -15.17 -15.51 -19.42
C PHE A 132 -16.66 -15.78 -19.21
N TYR A 133 -17.41 -16.12 -20.26
CA TYR A 133 -18.85 -16.37 -20.16
C TYR A 133 -19.15 -17.78 -19.66
N LEU A 134 -19.93 -17.84 -18.60
CA LEU A 134 -20.77 -18.98 -18.28
C LEU A 134 -22.20 -18.67 -18.69
N PHE A 135 -22.76 -19.49 -19.58
CA PHE A 135 -24.16 -19.35 -19.98
C PHE A 135 -25.07 -19.99 -18.93
N ARG A 136 -26.07 -19.23 -18.48
CA ARG A 136 -27.10 -19.74 -17.59
C ARG A 136 -28.17 -20.40 -18.43
N THR A 137 -28.12 -21.72 -18.50
CA THR A 137 -29.12 -22.54 -19.21
C THR A 137 -30.18 -22.97 -18.20
N ASN A 138 -31.46 -22.66 -18.47
CA ASN A 138 -32.56 -23.29 -17.74
C ASN A 138 -33.05 -24.48 -18.56
N LEU A 139 -32.71 -25.69 -18.12
CA LEU A 139 -33.15 -26.93 -18.76
C LEU A 139 -34.63 -27.24 -18.50
N THR A 140 -35.32 -26.46 -17.66
CA THR A 140 -36.59 -26.87 -17.05
C THR A 140 -37.76 -25.89 -17.19
N SER A 141 -37.63 -24.73 -17.80
CA SER A 141 -38.78 -23.82 -17.91
C SER A 141 -39.66 -24.20 -19.10
N ASN A 142 -40.91 -24.59 -18.83
CA ASN A 142 -42.05 -24.35 -19.71
C ASN A 142 -42.12 -22.83 -19.97
N ILE A 143 -41.36 -22.34 -20.95
CA ILE A 143 -41.37 -20.94 -21.36
C ILE A 143 -42.76 -20.67 -21.91
N THR A 144 -43.57 -19.95 -21.15
CA THR A 144 -44.87 -19.46 -21.62
C THR A 144 -44.64 -18.52 -22.81
N PRO A 145 -45.50 -18.54 -23.85
CA PRO A 145 -45.24 -17.87 -25.13
C PRO A 145 -45.28 -16.33 -25.11
N ASP A 146 -45.32 -15.70 -23.94
CA ASP A 146 -45.51 -14.25 -23.85
C ASP A 146 -44.17 -13.49 -23.96
N GLY A 147 -43.91 -13.00 -25.18
CA GLY A 147 -43.34 -11.67 -25.40
C GLY A 147 -41.84 -11.56 -25.64
N ASP A 148 -41.00 -12.21 -24.83
CA ASP A 148 -39.54 -12.08 -24.93
C ASP A 148 -38.91 -13.47 -25.01
N HIS A 149 -38.86 -14.06 -26.21
CA HIS A 149 -38.21 -15.34 -26.41
C HIS A 149 -36.71 -15.21 -26.14
N PRO A 150 -36.16 -15.92 -25.13
CA PRO A 150 -34.72 -15.92 -24.90
C PRO A 150 -34.00 -16.45 -26.14
N PRO A 151 -32.79 -15.97 -26.45
CA PRO A 151 -32.00 -16.48 -27.56
C PRO A 151 -31.85 -18.00 -27.45
N ILE A 152 -32.22 -18.69 -28.53
CA ILE A 152 -32.17 -20.15 -28.61
C ILE A 152 -30.92 -20.56 -29.40
N ILE A 153 -29.95 -21.19 -28.73
CA ILE A 153 -28.81 -21.81 -29.41
C ILE A 153 -29.20 -23.23 -29.81
N THR A 154 -28.90 -23.60 -31.04
CA THR A 154 -29.01 -24.98 -31.51
C THR A 154 -27.64 -25.63 -31.40
N LEU A 155 -27.52 -26.64 -30.53
CA LEU A 155 -26.29 -27.42 -30.35
C LEU A 155 -26.01 -28.28 -31.60
N PRO A 156 -24.77 -28.78 -31.79
CA PRO A 156 -24.41 -29.65 -32.91
C PRO A 156 -25.28 -30.92 -33.01
N ASP A 157 -25.88 -31.37 -31.90
CA ASP A 157 -26.79 -32.51 -31.85
C ASP A 157 -28.26 -32.14 -32.13
N GLY A 158 -28.54 -30.90 -32.52
CA GLY A 158 -29.87 -30.39 -32.84
C GLY A 158 -30.70 -29.95 -31.63
N ARG A 159 -30.21 -30.11 -30.39
CA ARG A 159 -30.93 -29.62 -29.21
C ARG A 159 -30.97 -28.10 -29.16
N ARG A 160 -32.12 -27.55 -28.80
CA ARG A 160 -32.37 -26.12 -28.67
C ARG A 160 -32.31 -25.73 -27.19
N ILE A 161 -31.37 -24.85 -26.82
CA ILE A 161 -31.21 -24.36 -25.45
C ILE A 161 -31.55 -22.87 -25.43
N ALA A 162 -32.52 -22.51 -24.58
CA ALA A 162 -32.79 -21.12 -24.24
C ALA A 162 -31.71 -20.59 -23.30
N ILE A 163 -31.05 -19.51 -23.70
CA ILE A 163 -30.08 -18.81 -22.84
C ILE A 163 -30.80 -17.65 -22.17
N LEU A 164 -30.89 -17.70 -20.84
CA LEU A 164 -31.55 -16.66 -20.06
C LEU A 164 -30.65 -15.44 -19.81
N GLY A 165 -29.34 -15.60 -19.98
CA GLY A 165 -28.34 -14.55 -19.80
C GLY A 165 -26.92 -15.11 -19.79
N ALA A 166 -25.96 -14.20 -19.77
CA ALA A 166 -24.55 -14.52 -19.60
C ALA A 166 -24.09 -14.17 -18.18
N TYR A 167 -23.17 -14.94 -17.62
CA TYR A 167 -22.50 -14.67 -16.37
C TYR A 167 -21.01 -14.53 -16.67
N ILE A 168 -20.40 -13.39 -16.36
CA ILE A 168 -18.95 -13.24 -16.42
C ILE A 168 -18.39 -13.87 -15.16
N THR A 169 -17.41 -14.77 -15.30
CA THR A 169 -16.70 -15.33 -14.15
C THR A 169 -15.20 -15.35 -14.37
N VAL A 170 -14.46 -15.28 -13.27
CA VAL A 170 -13.02 -15.53 -13.23
C VAL A 170 -12.69 -16.91 -12.66
N LYS A 171 -13.70 -17.73 -12.32
CA LYS A 171 -13.54 -19.09 -11.77
C LYS A 171 -14.19 -20.16 -12.66
N PRO A 172 -13.71 -21.41 -12.61
CA PRO A 172 -14.42 -22.55 -13.19
C PRO A 172 -15.84 -22.72 -12.62
N LYS A 173 -16.75 -23.25 -13.45
CA LYS A 173 -18.20 -23.38 -13.20
C LYS A 173 -18.59 -24.12 -11.92
N GLU A 174 -17.73 -24.99 -11.41
CA GLU A 174 -18.01 -25.86 -10.26
C GLU A 174 -17.94 -25.11 -8.91
N GLN A 175 -17.52 -23.84 -8.89
CA GLN A 175 -17.26 -23.08 -7.66
C GLN A 175 -17.86 -21.66 -7.67
N THR A 176 -18.98 -21.44 -8.34
CA THR A 176 -19.56 -20.10 -8.60
C THR A 176 -20.24 -19.42 -7.41
N SER A 177 -20.08 -19.91 -6.18
CA SER A 177 -20.51 -19.15 -4.99
C SER A 177 -19.46 -18.11 -4.63
N GLY A 178 -19.81 -16.82 -4.67
CA GLY A 178 -18.95 -15.74 -4.17
C GLY A 178 -18.55 -14.72 -5.24
N GLY A 179 -17.81 -13.68 -4.82
CA GLY A 179 -17.46 -12.48 -5.59
C GLY A 179 -16.63 -12.65 -6.87
N TYR A 180 -16.62 -13.83 -7.49
CA TYR A 180 -15.79 -14.19 -8.65
C TYR A 180 -16.48 -13.98 -9.99
N GLY A 181 -17.62 -13.31 -10.01
CA GLY A 181 -18.33 -13.07 -11.25
C GLY A 181 -19.45 -12.07 -11.11
N MET A 182 -20.12 -11.80 -12.23
CA MET A 182 -21.25 -10.88 -12.33
C MET A 182 -22.23 -11.32 -13.39
N ASP A 183 -23.53 -11.14 -13.10
CA ASP A 183 -24.61 -11.41 -14.04
C ASP A 183 -24.72 -10.27 -15.08
N LEU A 184 -24.79 -10.66 -16.35
CA LEU A 184 -25.19 -9.81 -17.46
C LEU A 184 -26.68 -9.99 -17.76
N ARG A 185 -27.33 -8.92 -18.21
CA ARG A 185 -28.76 -8.93 -18.60
C ARG A 185 -28.99 -9.40 -20.03
N THR A 186 -27.93 -9.50 -20.82
CA THR A 186 -27.92 -9.85 -22.24
C THR A 186 -26.81 -10.86 -22.54
N LEU A 187 -26.66 -11.25 -23.81
CA LEU A 187 -25.51 -12.01 -24.30
C LEU A 187 -24.30 -11.13 -24.66
N ASN A 188 -24.29 -9.88 -24.24
CA ASN A 188 -23.23 -8.90 -24.49
C ASN A 188 -22.88 -8.68 -25.97
N GLY A 189 -23.85 -8.83 -26.87
CA GLY A 189 -23.63 -8.64 -28.30
C GLY A 189 -23.39 -7.17 -28.69
N PRO A 190 -22.89 -6.89 -29.90
CA PRO A 190 -22.69 -7.85 -30.98
C PRO A 190 -21.39 -8.66 -30.80
N ASN A 191 -21.48 -9.99 -30.83
CA ASN A 191 -20.34 -10.90 -30.73
C ASN A 191 -20.63 -12.21 -31.48
N GLU A 192 -19.77 -13.22 -31.34
CA GLU A 192 -19.93 -14.53 -32.00
C GLU A 192 -21.23 -15.24 -31.63
N MET A 193 -21.78 -14.96 -30.45
CA MET A 193 -22.95 -15.63 -29.88
C MET A 193 -24.26 -14.88 -30.13
N SER A 194 -24.20 -13.56 -30.34
CA SER A 194 -25.39 -12.74 -30.53
C SER A 194 -25.12 -11.52 -31.42
N LYS A 195 -26.05 -11.25 -32.35
CA LYS A 195 -26.08 -10.00 -33.14
C LYS A 195 -26.84 -8.86 -32.43
N GLU A 196 -27.36 -9.14 -31.24
CA GLU A 196 -28.08 -8.16 -30.41
C GLU A 196 -27.16 -7.03 -30.01
N ASN A 197 -27.65 -5.80 -30.05
CA ASN A 197 -26.93 -4.64 -29.55
C ASN A 197 -27.24 -4.47 -28.06
N SER A 198 -26.42 -5.11 -27.22
CA SER A 198 -26.65 -5.18 -25.79
C SER A 198 -26.51 -3.82 -25.09
N GLY A 199 -25.57 -2.98 -25.53
CA GLY A 199 -25.39 -1.65 -24.96
C GLY A 199 -26.60 -0.74 -25.19
N ARG A 200 -27.21 -0.76 -26.40
CA ARG A 200 -28.46 -0.04 -26.68
C ARG A 200 -29.61 -0.53 -25.81
N LEU A 201 -29.77 -1.84 -25.65
CA LEU A 201 -30.86 -2.40 -24.84
C LEU A 201 -30.75 -2.05 -23.37
N LEU A 202 -29.53 -2.06 -22.81
CA LEU A 202 -29.29 -1.57 -21.46
C LEU A 202 -29.66 -0.10 -21.30
N ALA A 203 -29.40 0.70 -22.33
CA ALA A 203 -29.68 2.12 -22.29
C ALA A 203 -31.17 2.44 -22.40
N GLU A 204 -31.91 1.71 -23.23
CA GLU A 204 -33.37 1.83 -23.32
C GLU A 204 -34.07 1.42 -22.01
N ARG A 205 -33.44 0.54 -21.22
CA ARG A 205 -33.91 0.13 -19.89
C ARG A 205 -33.48 1.07 -18.75
N SER A 206 -32.83 2.20 -19.05
CA SER A 206 -32.40 3.19 -18.06
C SER A 206 -31.54 2.62 -16.92
N THR A 207 -30.68 1.65 -17.23
CA THR A 207 -29.81 1.03 -16.23
C THR A 207 -28.65 1.96 -15.84
N LEU A 208 -28.20 1.91 -14.58
CA LEU A 208 -27.04 2.69 -14.15
C LEU A 208 -25.75 2.07 -14.72
N SER A 209 -24.78 2.94 -15.03
CA SER A 209 -23.42 2.48 -15.33
C SER A 209 -22.69 2.15 -14.05
N ASP A 210 -21.87 1.10 -14.07
CA ASP A 210 -21.03 0.71 -12.95
C ASP A 210 -19.67 0.19 -13.41
N ILE A 211 -18.75 0.11 -12.46
CA ILE A 211 -17.47 -0.58 -12.60
C ILE A 211 -17.43 -1.64 -11.50
N THR A 212 -17.14 -2.88 -11.88
CA THR A 212 -16.95 -4.00 -10.96
C THR A 212 -15.55 -4.55 -11.14
N VAL A 213 -14.82 -4.73 -10.04
CA VAL A 213 -13.57 -5.50 -10.05
C VAL A 213 -13.86 -6.96 -9.72
N LEU A 214 -13.24 -7.88 -10.46
CA LEU A 214 -13.30 -9.31 -10.21
C LEU A 214 -11.88 -9.87 -9.98
N PRO A 215 -11.68 -10.70 -8.94
CA PRO A 215 -12.67 -11.05 -7.92
C PRO A 215 -12.99 -9.88 -6.96
N ARG A 216 -14.16 -9.92 -6.32
CA ARG A 216 -14.57 -8.97 -5.29
C ARG A 216 -14.01 -9.42 -3.93
N LEU A 217 -13.17 -8.56 -3.32
CA LEU A 217 -12.72 -8.59 -1.93
C LEU A 217 -12.28 -9.97 -1.43
N LEU A 218 -10.99 -10.25 -1.54
CA LEU A 218 -10.38 -11.48 -1.04
C LEU A 218 -9.12 -11.18 -0.26
N THR A 219 -9.28 -11.10 1.05
CA THR A 219 -8.20 -11.47 1.95
C THR A 219 -7.96 -12.96 1.72
N ASP A 220 -6.81 -13.34 1.13
CA ASP A 220 -6.40 -14.71 0.82
C ASP A 220 -6.90 -15.36 -0.48
N PHE A 221 -6.85 -14.61 -1.58
CA PHE A 221 -7.09 -15.16 -2.92
C PHE A 221 -5.98 -16.12 -3.39
N ASP A 222 -6.34 -17.36 -3.72
CA ASP A 222 -5.45 -18.29 -4.42
C ASP A 222 -5.63 -18.15 -5.95
N THR A 223 -4.58 -17.68 -6.64
CA THR A 223 -4.60 -17.51 -8.10
C THR A 223 -4.78 -18.83 -8.84
N ARG A 224 -4.54 -19.98 -8.18
CA ARG A 224 -4.80 -21.31 -8.78
C ARG A 224 -6.28 -21.58 -9.03
N GLU A 225 -7.17 -20.88 -8.32
CA GLU A 225 -8.61 -21.03 -8.50
C GLU A 225 -9.15 -20.26 -9.71
N LEU A 226 -8.33 -19.37 -10.30
CA LEU A 226 -8.71 -18.64 -11.49
C LEU A 226 -8.84 -19.53 -12.72
N LEU A 227 -9.54 -19.02 -13.73
CA LEU A 227 -9.45 -19.51 -15.10
C LEU A 227 -7.98 -19.54 -15.56
N PRO A 228 -7.52 -20.61 -16.23
CA PRO A 228 -6.13 -20.76 -16.67
C PRO A 228 -5.55 -19.54 -17.40
N GLU A 229 -6.38 -18.86 -18.19
CA GLU A 229 -6.05 -17.68 -18.98
C GLU A 229 -5.63 -16.49 -18.11
N LEU A 230 -6.16 -16.40 -16.89
CA LEU A 230 -5.83 -15.35 -15.92
C LEU A 230 -4.73 -15.77 -14.94
N ARG A 231 -4.28 -17.02 -14.95
CA ARG A 231 -3.29 -17.50 -13.97
C ARG A 231 -1.92 -16.93 -14.27
N LEU A 232 -1.49 -16.01 -13.42
CA LEU A 232 -0.14 -15.47 -13.42
C LEU A 232 0.52 -15.80 -12.08
N PRO A 233 1.56 -16.66 -12.04
CA PRO A 233 2.19 -17.07 -10.79
C PRO A 233 2.96 -15.92 -10.10
N ASP A 234 3.38 -14.93 -10.87
CA ASP A 234 4.21 -13.80 -10.46
C ASP A 234 3.45 -12.46 -10.45
N ALA A 235 2.12 -12.48 -10.56
CA ALA A 235 1.29 -11.28 -10.54
C ALA A 235 -0.02 -11.48 -9.75
N LEU A 236 -0.68 -10.38 -9.41
CA LEU A 236 -2.08 -10.34 -9.01
C LEU A 236 -2.93 -10.02 -10.25
N PRO A 237 -3.54 -11.04 -10.88
CA PRO A 237 -4.48 -10.84 -11.98
C PRO A 237 -5.86 -10.41 -11.46
N PHE A 238 -6.49 -9.45 -12.12
CA PHE A 238 -7.86 -9.03 -11.85
C PHE A 238 -8.53 -8.45 -13.10
N LEU A 239 -9.86 -8.47 -13.13
CA LEU A 239 -10.65 -7.85 -14.18
C LEU A 239 -11.32 -6.58 -13.66
N VAL A 240 -11.31 -5.53 -14.45
CA VAL A 240 -12.15 -4.35 -14.26
C VAL A 240 -13.22 -4.34 -15.32
N VAL A 241 -14.44 -4.70 -14.94
CA VAL A 241 -15.59 -4.81 -15.84
C VAL A 241 -16.41 -3.52 -15.76
N TYR A 242 -16.61 -2.86 -16.88
CA TYR A 242 -17.45 -1.67 -17.00
C TYR A 242 -18.78 -2.03 -17.62
N ARG A 243 -19.90 -1.74 -16.94
CA ARG A 243 -21.23 -1.80 -17.56
C ARG A 243 -21.65 -0.42 -18.01
N ALA A 244 -22.00 -0.31 -19.28
CA ALA A 244 -22.30 0.98 -19.89
C ALA A 244 -23.59 1.62 -19.37
N GLY A 245 -24.55 0.82 -18.92
CA GLY A 245 -25.85 1.31 -18.47
C GLY A 245 -26.57 2.14 -19.54
N ALA A 246 -27.18 3.25 -19.14
CA ALA A 246 -27.85 4.24 -19.99
C ALA A 246 -26.95 5.36 -20.50
N ARG A 247 -25.63 5.13 -20.48
CA ARG A 247 -24.68 6.14 -20.94
C ARG A 247 -24.80 6.34 -22.45
N ALA A 248 -24.86 7.60 -22.83
CA ALA A 248 -24.94 8.05 -24.20
C ALA A 248 -23.76 8.97 -24.53
N PHE A 249 -23.33 8.92 -25.78
CA PHE A 249 -22.17 9.63 -26.30
C PHE A 249 -22.61 10.53 -27.47
N PRO A 250 -22.13 11.78 -27.56
CA PRO A 250 -22.49 12.69 -28.65
C PRO A 250 -21.79 12.35 -29.98
N TRP A 251 -20.76 11.50 -29.95
CA TRP A 251 -19.96 11.10 -31.12
C TRP A 251 -19.67 9.60 -31.05
N PRO A 252 -19.27 8.96 -32.16
CA PRO A 252 -18.69 7.63 -32.12
C PRO A 252 -17.45 7.58 -31.22
N VAL A 253 -17.27 6.48 -30.50
CA VAL A 253 -16.15 6.27 -29.57
C VAL A 253 -15.41 4.99 -29.95
N ASP A 254 -14.22 5.14 -30.53
CA ASP A 254 -13.32 4.05 -30.95
C ASP A 254 -12.40 3.58 -29.79
N ASP A 255 -12.90 3.58 -28.57
CA ASP A 255 -12.18 3.09 -27.38
C ASP A 255 -12.67 1.68 -27.05
N PRO A 256 -11.81 0.65 -26.95
CA PRO A 256 -12.24 -0.73 -26.75
C PRO A 256 -12.97 -0.98 -25.41
N PHE A 257 -12.75 -0.12 -24.40
CA PHE A 257 -13.41 -0.23 -23.11
C PHE A 257 -14.69 0.62 -23.05
N PHE A 258 -14.73 1.76 -23.75
CA PHE A 258 -15.87 2.67 -23.77
C PHE A 258 -16.60 2.73 -25.13
N SER A 259 -16.51 1.66 -25.93
CA SER A 259 -16.90 1.69 -27.34
C SER A 259 -18.37 2.03 -27.53
N ALA A 260 -18.67 2.94 -28.45
CA ALA A 260 -20.02 3.42 -28.69
C ALA A 260 -20.24 3.88 -30.12
N HIS A 261 -20.90 3.06 -30.94
CA HIS A 261 -21.16 3.33 -32.35
C HIS A 261 -22.66 3.33 -32.68
N ASN A 262 -23.50 2.86 -31.77
CA ASN A 262 -24.88 2.58 -32.07
C ASN A 262 -25.79 3.79 -31.91
N MET A 263 -26.41 4.24 -32.99
CA MET A 263 -27.33 5.38 -32.94
C MET A 263 -28.56 5.10 -32.08
N LYS A 264 -28.94 6.08 -31.27
CA LYS A 264 -30.26 6.13 -30.61
C LYS A 264 -31.34 6.29 -31.68
N LYS A 265 -32.39 5.48 -31.62
CA LYS A 265 -33.52 5.59 -32.55
C LYS A 265 -34.13 7.01 -32.48
N GLY A 266 -34.15 7.71 -33.61
CA GLY A 266 -34.66 9.09 -33.70
C GLY A 266 -33.66 10.19 -33.31
N SER A 267 -32.39 9.87 -33.04
CA SER A 267 -31.32 10.85 -32.87
C SER A 267 -30.11 10.50 -33.73
N ASN A 268 -29.62 11.47 -34.51
CA ASN A 268 -28.42 11.30 -35.34
C ASN A 268 -27.13 11.61 -34.56
N GLN A 269 -27.25 12.21 -33.37
CA GLN A 269 -26.10 12.66 -32.57
C GLN A 269 -25.82 11.73 -31.40
N THR A 270 -26.83 11.05 -30.88
CA THR A 270 -26.65 10.23 -29.67
C THR A 270 -26.28 8.80 -30.02
N ARG A 271 -25.13 8.35 -29.53
CA ARG A 271 -24.66 6.96 -29.61
C ARG A 271 -24.78 6.28 -28.26
N TYR A 272 -25.09 4.99 -28.26
CA TYR A 272 -25.03 4.11 -27.10
C TYR A 272 -23.82 3.20 -27.21
N ALA A 273 -23.41 2.65 -26.07
CA ALA A 273 -22.34 1.67 -26.03
C ALA A 273 -22.62 0.48 -26.95
N ASP A 274 -21.55 -0.16 -27.42
CA ASP A 274 -21.69 -1.34 -28.28
C ASP A 274 -22.08 -2.59 -27.50
N HIS A 275 -21.56 -2.70 -26.28
CA HIS A 275 -21.76 -3.83 -25.41
C HIS A 275 -22.41 -3.40 -24.09
N GLU A 276 -23.15 -4.32 -23.46
CA GLU A 276 -23.63 -4.15 -22.09
C GLU A 276 -22.45 -3.98 -21.14
N ALA A 277 -21.42 -4.80 -21.31
CA ALA A 277 -20.22 -4.84 -20.51
C ALA A 277 -18.96 -4.98 -21.38
N THR A 278 -17.90 -4.30 -20.97
CA THR A 278 -16.53 -4.42 -21.49
C THR A 278 -15.59 -4.67 -20.32
N ALA A 279 -14.37 -5.15 -20.56
CA ALA A 279 -13.43 -5.42 -19.48
C ALA A 279 -11.99 -5.06 -19.84
N LEU A 280 -11.27 -4.56 -18.82
CA LEU A 280 -9.82 -4.54 -18.78
C LEU A 280 -9.34 -5.69 -17.92
N GLY A 281 -8.32 -6.40 -18.40
CA GLY A 281 -7.59 -7.36 -17.60
C GLY A 281 -6.30 -6.70 -17.15
N CYS A 282 -6.06 -6.69 -15.85
CA CYS A 282 -4.87 -6.12 -15.25
C CYS A 282 -4.04 -7.18 -14.50
N ALA A 283 -2.72 -7.04 -14.57
CA ALA A 283 -1.75 -7.84 -13.86
C ALA A 283 -0.84 -6.91 -13.05
N GLU A 284 -0.92 -7.00 -11.73
CA GLU A 284 -0.18 -6.14 -10.80
C GLU A 284 0.97 -6.90 -10.14
N GLN A 285 2.15 -6.26 -10.07
CA GLN A 285 3.40 -6.89 -9.66
C GLN A 285 4.24 -5.92 -8.82
N PHE A 286 5.01 -6.50 -7.90
CA PHE A 286 5.92 -5.80 -7.02
C PHE A 286 7.31 -6.43 -7.08
N GLN A 287 8.33 -5.62 -6.92
CA GLN A 287 9.73 -6.03 -6.85
C GLN A 287 10.40 -5.27 -5.71
N PHE A 288 11.29 -5.91 -4.96
CA PHE A 288 12.01 -5.27 -3.86
C PHE A 288 13.50 -5.22 -4.17
N CYS A 289 14.14 -4.08 -3.91
CA CYS A 289 15.52 -3.80 -4.28
C CYS A 289 16.31 -3.26 -3.08
N ARG A 290 17.56 -3.73 -2.93
CA ARG A 290 18.53 -3.16 -1.98
C ARG A 290 19.62 -2.41 -2.76
N ARG A 291 19.69 -1.08 -2.56
CA ARG A 291 20.59 -0.21 -3.35
C ARG A 291 22.07 -0.57 -3.22
N GLU A 292 22.51 -0.93 -2.02
CA GLU A 292 23.93 -1.24 -1.75
C GLU A 292 24.43 -2.42 -2.58
N GLN A 293 23.56 -3.39 -2.85
CA GLN A 293 23.92 -4.64 -3.53
C GLN A 293 23.51 -4.63 -5.01
N GLN A 294 22.84 -3.56 -5.47
CA GLN A 294 22.17 -3.49 -6.78
C GLN A 294 21.30 -4.73 -7.07
N HIS A 295 20.81 -5.37 -6.01
CA HIS A 295 20.09 -6.63 -6.10
C HIS A 295 18.60 -6.37 -5.92
N CYS A 296 17.82 -6.89 -6.85
CA CYS A 296 16.37 -6.86 -6.79
C CYS A 296 15.83 -8.29 -6.85
N THR A 297 14.73 -8.53 -6.14
CA THR A 297 13.96 -9.76 -6.32
C THR A 297 13.42 -9.83 -7.75
N PRO A 298 13.05 -11.01 -8.25
CA PRO A 298 12.13 -11.08 -9.38
C PRO A 298 10.84 -10.30 -9.08
N TRP A 299 10.12 -9.91 -10.14
CA TRP A 299 8.75 -9.42 -10.00
C TRP A 299 7.87 -10.52 -9.42
N GLY A 300 6.93 -10.12 -8.57
CA GLY A 300 6.04 -11.06 -7.90
C GLY A 300 4.77 -10.43 -7.37
N ARG A 301 3.96 -11.26 -6.73
CA ARG A 301 2.66 -10.86 -6.19
C ARG A 301 2.78 -10.28 -4.78
N GLY A 302 2.23 -9.07 -4.59
CA GLY A 302 2.11 -8.41 -3.29
C GLY A 302 3.41 -8.43 -2.48
N SER A 303 3.30 -8.74 -1.19
CA SER A 303 4.44 -8.81 -0.27
C SER A 303 5.22 -10.12 -0.32
N SER A 304 4.83 -11.12 -1.13
CA SER A 304 5.48 -12.44 -1.12
C SER A 304 6.98 -12.40 -1.48
N MET A 305 7.42 -11.39 -2.23
CA MET A 305 8.82 -11.26 -2.64
C MET A 305 9.73 -10.70 -1.53
N ILE A 306 9.20 -10.01 -0.52
CA ILE A 306 10.05 -9.45 0.55
C ILE A 306 10.80 -10.55 1.32
N TYR A 307 10.18 -11.71 1.52
CA TYR A 307 10.81 -12.85 2.20
C TYR A 307 12.04 -13.36 1.46
N ARG A 308 12.03 -13.33 0.12
CA ARG A 308 13.18 -13.73 -0.67
C ARG A 308 14.36 -12.76 -0.46
N LEU A 309 14.09 -11.46 -0.43
CA LEU A 309 15.11 -10.45 -0.17
C LEU A 309 15.74 -10.61 1.23
N LEU A 310 14.91 -10.90 2.23
CA LEU A 310 15.35 -11.07 3.62
C LEU A 310 16.18 -12.34 3.80
N ASN A 311 15.82 -13.44 3.13
CA ASN A 311 16.59 -14.69 3.17
C ASN A 311 17.98 -14.53 2.56
N ILE A 312 18.12 -13.74 1.48
CA ILE A 312 19.43 -13.45 0.89
C ILE A 312 20.30 -12.65 1.87
N SER A 313 19.71 -11.68 2.55
CA SER A 313 20.42 -10.82 3.51
C SER A 313 20.92 -11.56 4.76
N ALA A 314 20.32 -12.70 5.12
CA ALA A 314 20.79 -13.52 6.23
C ALA A 314 22.21 -14.07 6.02
N THR A 315 22.67 -14.17 4.77
CA THR A 315 23.99 -14.70 4.42
C THR A 315 25.12 -13.66 4.48
N SER A 316 24.77 -12.36 4.37
CA SER A 316 25.72 -11.25 4.39
C SER A 316 25.61 -10.52 5.73
N SER A 317 26.50 -10.82 6.68
CA SER A 317 26.68 -10.10 7.97
C SER A 317 25.37 -9.76 8.70
N THR A 318 24.97 -10.62 9.66
CA THR A 318 23.76 -10.53 10.50
C THR A 318 23.12 -9.13 10.52
N PRO A 319 22.14 -8.86 9.64
CA PRO A 319 21.40 -7.61 9.71
C PRO A 319 20.77 -7.53 11.09
N ASN A 320 20.85 -6.36 11.74
CA ASN A 320 20.26 -6.14 13.05
C ASN A 320 18.79 -6.59 12.99
N ASP A 321 18.36 -7.43 13.93
CA ASP A 321 17.02 -8.02 13.90
C ASP A 321 15.92 -6.94 13.93
N ASP A 322 16.24 -5.76 14.46
CA ASP A 322 15.38 -4.58 14.41
C ASP A 322 15.14 -4.08 12.97
N GLU A 323 16.17 -4.04 12.10
CA GLU A 323 16.05 -3.62 10.69
C GLU A 323 15.20 -4.62 9.89
N LYS A 324 15.41 -5.93 10.11
CA LYS A 324 14.60 -6.97 9.47
C LYS A 324 13.14 -6.87 9.87
N SER A 325 12.87 -6.73 11.17
CA SER A 325 11.51 -6.60 11.70
C SER A 325 10.80 -5.39 11.10
N GLU A 326 11.48 -4.24 11.04
CA GLU A 326 10.93 -3.03 10.43
C GLU A 326 10.69 -3.21 8.92
N ALA A 327 11.61 -3.85 8.20
CA ALA A 327 11.48 -4.07 6.76
C ALA A 327 10.30 -5.00 6.44
N ILE A 328 10.14 -6.06 7.21
CA ILE A 328 8.98 -6.95 7.12
C ILE A 328 7.70 -6.16 7.34
N THR A 329 7.66 -5.35 8.39
CA THR A 329 6.47 -4.58 8.77
C THR A 329 6.06 -3.62 7.66
N LEU A 330 6.99 -2.78 7.22
CA LEU A 330 6.74 -1.78 6.21
C LEU A 330 6.40 -2.41 4.86
N PHE A 331 7.25 -3.30 4.34
CA PHE A 331 7.09 -3.87 3.00
C PHE A 331 6.07 -5.00 2.92
N ARG A 332 5.51 -5.45 4.05
CA ARG A 332 4.28 -6.24 4.06
C ARG A 332 3.05 -5.39 3.75
N MET A 333 2.99 -4.17 4.28
CA MET A 333 1.84 -3.26 4.13
C MET A 333 1.88 -2.49 2.81
N LEU A 334 3.07 -2.02 2.39
CA LEU A 334 3.19 -1.16 1.22
C LEU A 334 2.55 -1.73 -0.06
N PRO A 335 2.75 -3.01 -0.42
CA PRO A 335 2.13 -3.54 -1.64
C PRO A 335 0.60 -3.47 -1.63
N ALA A 336 -0.04 -3.74 -0.48
CA ALA A 336 -1.50 -3.65 -0.35
C ALA A 336 -1.96 -2.18 -0.40
N ALA A 337 -1.26 -1.29 0.30
CA ALA A 337 -1.58 0.13 0.30
C ALA A 337 -1.48 0.77 -1.10
N PHE A 338 -0.45 0.38 -1.88
CA PHE A 338 -0.21 0.87 -3.24
C PHE A 338 -0.98 0.10 -4.33
N SER A 339 -1.67 -0.99 -3.98
CA SER A 339 -2.36 -1.84 -4.95
C SER A 339 -3.55 -1.10 -5.57
N VAL A 340 -3.57 -1.06 -6.90
CA VAL A 340 -4.71 -0.60 -7.70
C VAL A 340 -5.88 -1.55 -7.53
N TYR A 341 -5.64 -2.86 -7.45
CA TYR A 341 -6.69 -3.83 -7.18
C TYR A 341 -7.37 -3.55 -5.83
N ASP A 342 -6.59 -3.39 -4.76
CA ASP A 342 -7.16 -3.10 -3.44
C ASP A 342 -7.91 -1.76 -3.48
N TYR A 343 -7.28 -0.69 -3.99
CA TYR A 343 -7.94 0.61 -4.17
C TYR A 343 -9.30 0.48 -4.90
N LEU A 344 -9.34 -0.21 -6.04
CA LEU A 344 -10.56 -0.33 -6.82
C LEU A 344 -11.61 -1.23 -6.18
N THR A 345 -11.21 -2.34 -5.55
CA THR A 345 -12.15 -3.28 -4.91
C THR A 345 -12.86 -2.66 -3.72
N TRP A 346 -12.14 -1.84 -2.96
CA TRP A 346 -12.75 -1.07 -1.89
C TRP A 346 -13.64 0.06 -2.42
N HIS A 347 -13.39 0.60 -3.61
CA HIS A 347 -14.31 1.58 -4.23
C HIS A 347 -15.60 0.98 -4.81
N ILE A 348 -15.76 -0.34 -4.85
CA ILE A 348 -16.95 -0.99 -5.44
C ILE A 348 -18.19 -0.71 -4.58
N GLY A 349 -19.23 -0.19 -5.22
CA GLY A 349 -20.51 0.16 -4.58
C GLY A 349 -20.74 1.66 -4.49
N MET A 350 -19.70 2.48 -4.68
CA MET A 350 -19.91 3.91 -4.92
C MET A 350 -20.40 4.11 -6.36
N PRO A 351 -21.48 4.87 -6.59
CA PRO A 351 -21.93 5.16 -7.95
C PRO A 351 -20.78 5.77 -8.73
N ALA A 352 -20.46 5.23 -9.90
CA ALA A 352 -19.39 5.77 -10.73
C ALA A 352 -19.56 7.29 -10.93
N ALA A 353 -20.82 7.79 -10.93
CA ALA A 353 -21.21 9.20 -10.96
C ALA A 353 -20.53 10.09 -9.89
N THR A 354 -20.15 9.55 -8.73
CA THR A 354 -19.48 10.29 -7.64
C THR A 354 -17.97 10.45 -7.86
N SER A 355 -17.36 9.65 -8.74
CA SER A 355 -15.90 9.66 -8.94
C SER A 355 -15.36 10.87 -9.72
N GLY A 356 -16.19 11.82 -10.14
CA GLY A 356 -15.78 13.02 -10.89
C GLY A 356 -15.21 12.73 -12.28
N ALA A 357 -15.05 11.44 -12.64
CA ALA A 357 -14.66 11.00 -13.97
C ALA A 357 -15.70 11.37 -15.04
N TYR A 358 -16.95 11.68 -14.63
CA TYR A 358 -18.07 11.96 -15.54
C TYR A 358 -17.90 13.26 -16.33
N THR A 359 -17.43 14.32 -15.68
CA THR A 359 -17.16 15.60 -16.37
C THR A 359 -15.98 15.48 -17.32
N LEU A 360 -14.93 14.76 -16.94
CA LEU A 360 -13.71 14.65 -17.73
C LEU A 360 -13.83 13.71 -18.92
N ILE A 361 -14.51 12.57 -18.74
CA ILE A 361 -14.74 11.63 -19.83
C ILE A 361 -15.54 12.35 -20.94
N SER A 362 -16.56 13.15 -20.63
CA SER A 362 -17.30 13.89 -21.67
C SER A 362 -16.44 14.79 -22.58
N THR A 363 -15.35 15.36 -22.05
CA THR A 363 -14.46 16.25 -22.80
C THR A 363 -13.42 15.49 -23.63
N TYR A 364 -13.03 14.29 -23.20
CA TYR A 364 -11.95 13.49 -23.81
C TYR A 364 -12.42 12.25 -24.56
N LEU A 365 -13.73 11.96 -24.59
CA LEU A 365 -14.36 10.77 -25.18
C LEU A 365 -14.14 10.56 -26.71
N GLY A 366 -13.32 11.38 -27.37
CA GLY A 366 -12.91 11.16 -28.75
C GLY A 366 -11.56 10.45 -28.91
N SER A 367 -10.79 10.23 -27.83
CA SER A 367 -9.50 9.54 -27.91
C SER A 367 -9.67 8.02 -27.85
N PRO A 368 -9.01 7.24 -28.74
CA PRO A 368 -9.07 5.77 -28.73
C PRO A 368 -8.43 5.14 -27.48
N ASN A 369 -7.73 5.94 -26.67
CA ASN A 369 -7.00 5.50 -25.48
C ASN A 369 -7.55 6.12 -24.19
N THR A 370 -8.86 6.40 -24.14
CA THR A 370 -9.52 6.92 -22.94
C THR A 370 -9.43 5.93 -21.77
N TRP A 371 -9.48 4.63 -22.05
CA TRP A 371 -9.25 3.57 -21.07
C TRP A 371 -7.87 3.64 -20.42
N ALA A 372 -6.83 3.98 -21.19
CA ALA A 372 -5.47 4.06 -20.67
C ALA A 372 -5.32 5.22 -19.66
N LEU A 373 -5.92 6.36 -19.99
CA LEU A 373 -6.00 7.51 -19.08
C LEU A 373 -6.75 7.16 -17.78
N GLN A 374 -7.75 6.28 -17.87
CA GLN A 374 -8.48 5.82 -16.70
C GLN A 374 -7.62 4.92 -15.81
N VAL A 375 -6.82 4.03 -16.40
CA VAL A 375 -5.85 3.19 -15.67
C VAL A 375 -4.76 4.05 -15.00
N GLU A 376 -4.21 5.04 -15.70
CA GLU A 376 -3.26 6.02 -15.12
C GLU A 376 -3.86 6.78 -13.95
N THR A 377 -5.14 7.13 -14.06
CA THR A 377 -5.88 7.78 -12.99
C THR A 377 -6.00 6.85 -11.78
N TRP A 378 -6.41 5.59 -11.97
CA TRP A 378 -6.49 4.61 -10.87
C TRP A 378 -5.14 4.39 -10.20
N PHE A 379 -4.07 4.27 -10.98
CA PHE A 379 -2.72 4.09 -10.47
C PHE A 379 -2.26 5.27 -9.61
N THR A 380 -2.51 6.50 -10.08
CA THR A 380 -2.21 7.72 -9.32
C THR A 380 -3.04 7.82 -8.03
N LYS A 381 -4.32 7.45 -8.09
CA LYS A 381 -5.19 7.43 -6.91
C LYS A 381 -4.75 6.39 -5.89
N ALA A 382 -4.33 5.21 -6.34
CA ALA A 382 -3.78 4.18 -5.46
C ALA A 382 -2.51 4.66 -4.74
N ILE A 383 -1.61 5.36 -5.43
CA ILE A 383 -0.42 5.98 -4.82
C ILE A 383 -0.81 7.00 -3.75
N LEU A 384 -1.76 7.89 -4.06
CA LEU A 384 -2.23 8.90 -3.11
C LEU A 384 -2.92 8.27 -1.90
N ASN A 385 -3.80 7.29 -2.15
CA ASN A 385 -4.47 6.51 -1.11
C ASN A 385 -3.46 5.82 -0.20
N ALA A 386 -2.41 5.20 -0.76
CA ALA A 386 -1.35 4.59 0.02
C ALA A 386 -0.69 5.60 0.98
N ILE A 387 -0.40 6.81 0.50
CA ILE A 387 0.26 7.84 1.30
C ILE A 387 -0.67 8.37 2.40
N LEU A 388 -1.96 8.51 2.13
CA LEU A 388 -2.95 8.89 3.16
C LEU A 388 -3.09 7.78 4.19
N HIS A 389 -3.25 6.54 3.72
CA HIS A 389 -3.42 5.37 4.58
C HIS A 389 -2.23 5.14 5.52
N MET A 390 -1.00 5.32 5.02
CA MET A 390 0.21 5.21 5.85
C MET A 390 0.27 6.29 6.95
N ARG A 391 -0.43 7.42 6.81
CA ARG A 391 -0.49 8.46 7.86
C ARG A 391 -1.34 8.07 9.05
N LEU A 392 -2.34 7.22 8.85
CA LEU A 392 -3.17 6.71 9.94
C LEU A 392 -2.38 5.85 10.91
N GLY A 393 -1.20 5.38 10.50
CA GLY A 393 -0.16 5.01 11.44
C GLY A 393 -0.48 3.90 12.39
N VAL A 394 -1.30 3.01 11.90
CA VAL A 394 -1.91 1.96 12.67
C VAL A 394 -0.79 1.07 13.22
N GLU A 395 -0.92 0.66 14.48
CA GLU A 395 -0.45 -0.66 14.86
C GLU A 395 -1.16 -1.63 13.91
N ALA A 396 -0.56 -1.96 12.77
CA ALA A 396 -0.90 -3.17 12.07
C ALA A 396 -0.18 -4.25 12.85
N PRO A 397 -0.80 -4.88 13.87
CA PRO A 397 -0.16 -6.00 14.53
C PRO A 397 0.22 -6.97 13.43
N LEU A 398 1.49 -7.36 13.38
CA LEU A 398 1.88 -8.54 12.62
C LEU A 398 0.99 -9.65 13.17
N ASP A 399 -0.02 -10.01 12.38
CA ASP A 399 -1.19 -10.76 12.83
C ASP A 399 -0.77 -11.83 13.82
N SER A 400 -1.30 -11.76 15.05
CA SER A 400 -0.87 -12.62 16.16
C SER A 400 -0.98 -14.09 15.78
N ASP A 401 -1.87 -14.40 14.85
CA ASP A 401 -2.25 -15.75 14.45
C ASP A 401 -1.45 -16.26 13.25
N SER A 402 -0.70 -15.40 12.56
CA SER A 402 0.27 -15.87 11.58
C SER A 402 1.44 -16.52 12.32
N GLY A 403 1.40 -17.84 12.46
CA GLY A 403 2.49 -18.68 13.01
C GLY A 403 3.81 -18.58 12.24
N ARG A 404 3.83 -17.80 11.14
CA ARG A 404 5.02 -17.55 10.30
C ARG A 404 6.04 -16.60 10.93
N TYR A 405 5.73 -15.89 12.02
CA TYR A 405 6.67 -14.94 12.64
C TYR A 405 7.00 -15.29 14.08
N PRO A 406 8.28 -15.20 14.47
CA PRO A 406 8.69 -15.24 15.86
C PRO A 406 7.93 -14.19 16.68
N ARG A 407 7.50 -14.56 17.90
CA ARG A 407 6.78 -13.66 18.83
C ARG A 407 7.57 -12.39 19.13
N GLU A 408 8.90 -12.46 19.07
CA GLU A 408 9.81 -11.34 19.35
C GLU A 408 9.67 -10.20 18.33
N TRP A 409 9.41 -10.52 17.06
CA TRP A 409 9.24 -9.53 16.00
C TRP A 409 7.93 -8.75 16.18
N LYS A 410 6.88 -9.41 16.70
CA LYS A 410 5.54 -8.83 16.89
C LYS A 410 5.51 -7.67 17.89
N LYS A 411 6.40 -7.64 18.89
CA LYS A 411 6.42 -6.61 19.94
C LYS A 411 7.15 -5.32 19.54
N LYS A 412 8.00 -5.35 18.51
CA LYS A 412 8.88 -4.22 18.12
C LYS A 412 8.43 -3.50 16.85
N SER A 413 7.44 -4.04 16.14
CA SER A 413 7.08 -3.67 14.77
C SER A 413 5.97 -2.61 14.66
N ALA A 414 5.99 -1.55 15.47
CA ALA A 414 5.05 -0.44 15.28
C ALA A 414 5.71 0.66 14.43
N LEU A 415 5.09 1.04 13.30
CA LEU A 415 5.46 2.27 12.55
C LEU A 415 5.11 3.56 13.30
N CYS A 416 4.44 3.39 14.43
CA CYS A 416 4.06 4.41 15.38
C CYS A 416 5.24 5.30 15.80
N GLY A 417 4.98 6.60 15.90
CA GLY A 417 6.01 7.60 16.16
C GLY A 417 6.92 7.91 14.96
N ARG A 418 6.92 7.11 13.88
CA ARG A 418 7.83 7.30 12.73
C ARG A 418 7.15 7.92 11.52
N ILE A 419 5.87 8.23 11.61
CA ILE A 419 5.13 8.75 10.47
C ILE A 419 5.39 10.24 10.33
N LEU A 420 5.68 10.62 9.10
CA LEU A 420 5.94 11.97 8.71
C LEU A 420 4.63 12.63 8.29
N PHE A 421 4.36 13.79 8.87
CA PHE A 421 3.27 14.66 8.47
C PHE A 421 3.83 15.91 7.80
N ARG A 422 3.32 16.28 6.62
CA ARG A 422 3.82 17.48 5.93
C ARG A 422 3.13 18.78 6.35
N HIS A 423 1.97 18.68 7.00
CA HIS A 423 1.21 19.85 7.38
C HIS A 423 1.95 20.64 8.48
N SER A 424 2.00 21.98 8.37
CA SER A 424 2.71 22.83 9.33
C SER A 424 2.16 22.76 10.76
N ALA A 425 0.89 22.39 10.91
CA ALA A 425 0.28 22.10 12.22
C ALA A 425 0.92 20.88 12.92
N TYR A 426 1.67 20.06 12.18
CA TYR A 426 2.36 18.88 12.66
C TYR A 426 3.86 19.11 12.57
N MET A 427 4.49 19.32 13.72
CA MET A 427 5.94 19.42 13.80
C MET A 427 6.54 18.04 14.03
N ASN A 428 7.12 17.46 12.98
CA ASN A 428 8.05 16.35 13.12
C ASN A 428 9.39 16.95 13.59
N ILE A 429 9.46 17.38 14.84
CA ILE A 429 10.73 17.76 15.48
C ILE A 429 10.68 17.17 16.88
N ASP A 430 11.73 16.43 17.25
CA ASP A 430 11.98 16.11 18.64
C ASP A 430 12.34 17.42 19.37
N TRP A 431 11.33 18.07 19.94
CA TRP A 431 11.49 19.33 20.64
C TRP A 431 12.43 19.22 21.83
N LEU A 432 12.48 18.07 22.51
CA LEU A 432 13.40 17.87 23.61
C LEU A 432 14.83 17.81 23.09
N GLY A 433 15.08 17.01 22.06
CA GLY A 433 16.36 16.96 21.38
C GLY A 433 16.79 18.34 20.84
N ALA A 434 15.88 19.09 20.21
CA ALA A 434 16.13 20.43 19.69
C ALA A 434 16.45 21.43 20.80
N LEU A 435 15.70 21.40 21.92
CA LEU A 435 15.98 22.23 23.10
C LEU A 435 17.34 21.87 23.70
N CYS A 436 17.66 20.58 23.89
CA CYS A 436 18.98 20.14 24.35
C CYS A 436 20.10 20.61 23.42
N THR A 437 19.86 20.59 22.09
CA THR A 437 20.79 21.11 21.08
C THR A 437 21.04 22.59 21.27
N ILE A 438 19.96 23.39 21.28
CA ILE A 438 20.03 24.83 21.42
C ILE A 438 20.69 25.20 22.76
N SER A 439 20.32 24.52 23.86
CA SER A 439 20.94 24.71 25.17
C SER A 439 22.43 24.38 25.16
N SER A 440 22.85 23.27 24.55
CA SER A 440 24.27 22.91 24.44
C SER A 440 25.06 23.96 23.65
N LEU A 441 24.54 24.41 22.50
CA LEU A 441 25.16 25.42 21.67
C LEU A 441 25.25 26.76 22.41
N LEU A 442 24.20 27.15 23.14
CA LEU A 442 24.21 28.34 23.99
C LEU A 442 25.25 28.25 25.09
N ILE A 443 25.36 27.11 25.79
CA ILE A 443 26.38 26.90 26.83
C ILE A 443 27.79 26.98 26.22
N THR A 444 28.02 26.38 25.06
CA THR A 444 29.32 26.46 24.36
C THR A 444 29.64 27.88 23.92
N CYS A 445 28.69 28.61 23.34
CA CYS A 445 28.87 30.00 22.92
C CYS A 445 29.17 30.92 24.11
N VAL A 446 28.37 30.81 25.19
CA VAL A 446 28.56 31.60 26.41
C VAL A 446 29.90 31.26 27.06
N GLY A 447 30.23 29.97 27.18
CA GLY A 447 31.51 29.51 27.71
C GLY A 447 32.71 30.02 26.91
N SER A 448 32.62 29.97 25.57
CA SER A 448 33.66 30.50 24.69
C SER A 448 33.83 32.02 24.84
N TYR A 449 32.73 32.77 24.97
CA TYR A 449 32.79 34.21 25.20
C TYR A 449 33.46 34.54 26.55
N PHE A 450 33.12 33.81 27.62
CA PHE A 450 33.77 34.00 28.91
C PHE A 450 35.26 33.64 28.88
N LEU A 451 35.64 32.56 28.20
CA LEU A 451 37.04 32.19 28.04
C LEU A 451 37.82 33.25 27.25
N ASP A 452 37.27 33.76 26.16
CA ASP A 452 37.89 34.86 25.38
C ASP A 452 37.99 36.15 26.21
N SER A 453 36.95 36.49 26.98
CA SER A 453 36.96 37.64 27.89
C SER A 453 38.03 37.52 28.98
N LEU A 454 38.18 36.33 29.59
CA LEU A 454 39.22 36.03 30.56
C LEU A 454 40.62 36.10 29.94
N TRP A 455 40.80 35.59 28.71
CA TRP A 455 42.05 35.63 27.98
C TRP A 455 42.45 37.06 27.56
N LYS A 456 41.48 37.92 27.22
CA LYS A 456 41.72 39.32 26.86
C LYS A 456 41.97 40.24 28.06
N THR A 457 41.71 39.79 29.30
CA THR A 457 41.93 40.58 30.52
C THR A 457 42.87 39.90 31.53
N PRO A 458 44.08 39.45 31.12
CA PRO A 458 44.96 38.66 31.99
C PRO A 458 45.40 39.44 33.25
N GLU A 459 45.53 40.76 33.16
CA GLU A 459 45.95 41.62 34.28
C GLU A 459 44.92 41.69 35.41
N ARG A 460 43.62 41.69 35.10
CA ARG A 460 42.56 41.78 36.12
C ARG A 460 42.34 40.44 36.83
N VAL A 461 42.46 39.33 36.11
CA VAL A 461 42.35 37.98 36.66
C VAL A 461 43.54 37.67 37.58
N ALA A 462 44.76 38.05 37.18
CA ALA A 462 45.94 37.93 38.04
C ALA A 462 45.80 38.71 39.35
N LEU A 463 45.22 39.92 39.30
CA LEU A 463 44.97 40.73 40.50
C LEU A 463 43.88 40.13 41.40
N GLY A 464 42.84 39.54 40.82
CA GLY A 464 41.75 38.86 41.53
C GLY A 464 42.20 37.60 42.25
N ILE A 465 42.96 36.72 41.58
CA ILE A 465 43.53 35.50 42.17
C ILE A 465 44.50 35.85 43.31
N LYS A 466 45.32 36.90 43.14
CA LYS A 466 46.22 37.39 44.19
C LYS A 466 45.45 37.86 45.44
N ARG A 467 44.29 38.52 45.28
CA ARG A 467 43.41 38.91 46.41
C ARG A 467 42.72 37.71 47.06
N LEU A 468 42.30 36.71 46.28
CA LEU A 468 41.66 35.50 46.81
C LEU A 468 42.65 34.63 47.61
N MET A 469 43.86 34.45 47.10
CA MET A 469 44.96 33.77 47.80
C MET A 469 45.37 34.49 49.09
N LEU A 470 45.29 35.83 49.12
CA LEU A 470 45.52 36.61 50.34
C LEU A 470 44.41 36.43 51.38
N ARG A 471 43.16 36.15 50.98
CA ARG A 471 42.04 35.87 51.89
C ARG A 471 41.97 34.43 52.37
N LEU A 472 42.47 33.47 51.60
CA LEU A 472 42.48 32.05 51.97
C LEU A 472 43.72 31.64 52.79
N ARG A 473 44.54 32.57 53.29
CA ARG A 473 45.55 32.25 54.32
C ARG A 473 44.82 31.89 55.63
N PRO A 474 44.82 30.62 56.08
CA PRO A 474 44.18 30.27 57.34
C PRO A 474 44.92 30.92 58.50
N PHE A 475 44.15 31.53 59.40
CA PHE A 475 44.62 32.04 60.68
C PHE A 475 45.12 30.85 61.51
N ARG A 476 46.46 30.74 61.60
CA ARG A 476 47.18 29.72 62.36
C ARG A 476 47.05 30.05 63.86
N SER A 477 46.08 29.43 64.53
CA SER A 477 45.97 29.43 66.00
C SER A 477 46.59 28.15 66.55
N LEU A 478 47.59 28.34 67.40
CA LEU A 478 48.33 27.31 68.13
C LEU A 478 47.46 26.68 69.23
N ARG A 479 47.40 25.34 69.31
CA ARG A 479 47.45 24.67 70.61
C ARG A 479 47.97 23.23 70.54
N SER A 480 48.98 23.04 71.40
CA SER A 480 49.65 21.83 71.85
C SER A 480 48.70 20.82 72.52
N SER A 481 48.93 19.51 72.31
CA SER A 481 49.33 18.58 73.39
C SER A 481 49.16 17.10 73.01
N LYS A 482 50.30 16.39 73.03
CA LYS A 482 50.61 15.02 73.51
C LYS A 482 49.69 13.80 73.25
N SER A 483 50.38 12.78 72.70
CA SER A 483 50.56 11.38 73.14
C SER A 483 49.49 10.30 72.94
N GLY A 484 49.98 9.10 72.52
CA GLY A 484 49.34 7.78 72.60
C GLY A 484 49.27 7.12 71.21
N VAL A 485 50.21 6.27 70.78
CA VAL A 485 50.41 4.82 71.09
C VAL A 485 49.24 3.93 70.65
N GLY A 486 49.57 2.91 69.83
CA GLY A 486 48.73 1.79 69.40
C GLY A 486 48.17 2.03 67.99
N GLY A 487 48.32 1.17 66.99
CA GLY A 487 48.66 -0.25 66.94
C GLY A 487 47.85 -0.82 65.77
N LEU A 488 48.49 -1.69 64.98
CA LEU A 488 47.91 -2.82 64.22
C LEU A 488 46.60 -2.63 63.41
N VAL A 489 46.63 -2.99 62.13
CA VAL A 489 45.87 -4.11 61.51
C VAL A 489 45.89 -3.92 59.99
N THR A 490 46.56 -4.86 59.34
CA THR A 490 46.42 -5.23 57.94
C THR A 490 45.04 -5.87 57.72
N GLY A 491 44.25 -5.36 56.79
CA GLY A 491 43.00 -5.98 56.34
C GLY A 491 42.94 -5.99 54.82
N GLY A 492 43.30 -7.14 54.23
CA GLY A 492 42.92 -7.47 52.87
C GLY A 492 41.42 -7.72 52.77
N ASN A 493 40.88 -7.62 51.57
CA ASN A 493 39.65 -8.29 51.17
C ASN A 493 39.72 -8.53 49.66
N ASP A 494 40.10 -9.77 49.35
CA ASP A 494 39.70 -10.47 48.14
C ASP A 494 38.17 -10.64 48.15
N ILE A 495 37.53 -10.44 47.00
CA ILE A 495 36.16 -10.95 46.78
C ILE A 495 36.23 -11.89 45.58
N ASN A 496 36.00 -13.16 45.90
CA ASN A 496 35.88 -14.29 45.00
C ASN A 496 34.64 -14.18 44.10
N MET A 497 34.89 -14.41 42.82
CA MET A 497 34.34 -15.53 42.03
C MET A 497 33.14 -16.28 42.65
N TYR A 498 31.99 -16.18 41.98
CA TYR A 498 30.92 -17.18 42.06
C TYR A 498 30.84 -17.91 40.74
N ASP A 499 30.89 -19.24 40.85
CA ASP A 499 30.76 -20.27 39.84
C ASP A 499 29.61 -21.17 40.31
N ILE A 500 28.50 -21.19 39.57
CA ILE A 500 27.37 -22.15 39.64
C ILE A 500 26.70 -22.02 38.26
N GLY A 501 26.40 -23.04 37.48
CA GLY A 501 26.47 -24.48 37.61
C GLY A 501 25.71 -25.00 36.39
N ALA A 502 26.29 -25.97 35.68
CA ALA A 502 25.67 -26.63 34.55
C ALA A 502 24.50 -27.52 35.00
N GLU A 503 23.42 -27.55 34.24
CA GLU A 503 22.48 -28.67 34.27
C GLU A 503 22.13 -29.07 32.83
N VAL A 504 22.52 -30.31 32.53
CA VAL A 504 22.33 -31.05 31.29
C VAL A 504 21.08 -31.89 31.47
N ALA A 505 20.18 -31.88 30.50
CA ALA A 505 19.15 -32.91 30.34
C ALA A 505 18.89 -33.13 28.84
N ASP A 506 19.49 -34.20 28.31
CA ASP A 506 18.97 -35.00 27.19
C ASP A 506 17.76 -35.80 27.73
N ASP A 507 16.61 -35.94 27.08
CA ASP A 507 16.24 -36.79 25.92
C ASP A 507 14.67 -36.87 25.93
N PRO A 508 13.93 -37.52 24.99
CA PRO A 508 14.20 -37.88 23.60
C PRO A 508 13.01 -37.56 22.63
N VAL A 509 13.25 -37.90 21.37
CA VAL A 509 12.40 -38.00 20.18
C VAL A 509 11.12 -38.85 20.35
N ASN A 510 9.96 -38.40 19.84
CA ASN A 510 9.17 -39.08 18.78
C ASN A 510 7.97 -38.24 18.25
N PRO A 511 7.49 -38.50 17.01
CA PRO A 511 6.56 -37.65 16.26
C PRO A 511 5.12 -38.19 16.33
N GLU A 512 4.14 -37.32 16.06
CA GLU A 512 2.90 -37.72 15.41
C GLU A 512 2.17 -36.51 14.82
N HIS A 513 1.61 -36.75 13.63
CA HIS A 513 0.77 -35.86 12.87
C HIS A 513 -0.55 -35.60 13.62
N GLU A 514 -1.00 -34.35 13.65
CA GLU A 514 -2.43 -34.03 13.72
C GLU A 514 -2.73 -32.81 12.84
N ASP A 515 -3.56 -33.06 11.83
CA ASP A 515 -4.26 -32.04 11.05
C ASP A 515 -5.13 -31.20 11.99
N ILE A 516 -4.87 -29.90 12.05
CA ILE A 516 -5.75 -28.95 12.73
C ILE A 516 -6.48 -28.14 11.65
N ASP A 517 -7.73 -28.54 11.42
CA ASP A 517 -8.74 -27.72 10.76
C ASP A 517 -8.99 -26.45 11.59
N ALA A 518 -8.41 -25.34 11.14
CA ALA A 518 -8.67 -24.02 11.72
C ALA A 518 -10.05 -23.54 11.27
N VAL A 519 -11.05 -23.72 12.14
CA VAL A 519 -12.35 -23.05 12.06
C VAL A 519 -12.15 -21.55 12.33
N ILE A 520 -12.25 -20.73 11.28
CA ILE A 520 -12.25 -19.27 11.38
C ILE A 520 -13.70 -18.78 11.60
N PRO A 521 -13.98 -17.91 12.60
CA PRO A 521 -15.32 -17.40 12.82
C PRO A 521 -15.75 -16.43 11.71
N GLY A 522 -16.96 -16.67 11.19
CA GLY A 522 -17.55 -15.93 10.09
C GLY A 522 -17.79 -14.45 10.37
N PHE A 523 -17.46 -13.62 9.38
CA PHE A 523 -17.78 -12.19 9.38
C PHE A 523 -19.25 -11.96 9.01
N VAL A 524 -19.91 -11.09 9.77
CA VAL A 524 -21.31 -10.69 9.59
C VAL A 524 -21.47 -9.92 8.29
N ARG A 525 -22.40 -10.41 7.46
CA ARG A 525 -22.86 -9.82 6.20
C ARG A 525 -23.49 -8.45 6.48
N ALA A 526 -22.85 -7.36 6.07
CA ALA A 526 -23.51 -6.06 5.99
C ALA A 526 -24.58 -6.14 4.88
N SER A 527 -25.85 -6.17 5.28
CA SER A 527 -26.99 -6.08 4.36
C SER A 527 -27.04 -4.68 3.75
N THR A 528 -27.06 -4.65 2.43
CA THR A 528 -27.22 -3.48 1.56
C THR A 528 -28.43 -2.61 1.91
N PHE A 529 -28.24 -1.29 1.91
CA PHE A 529 -29.28 -0.29 1.67
C PHE A 529 -29.45 -0.06 0.17
#